data_AF-A0A7Y3EN99-F1
#
_entry.id   AF-A0A7Y3EN99-F1
#
_cell.length_a   1.000
_cell.length_b   1.000
_cell.length_c   1.000
_cell.angle_alpha   90.00
_cell.angle_beta   90.00
_cell.angle_gamma   90.00
#
_symmetry.space_group_name_H-M   'P 1'
#
loop_
_entity.id
_entity.type
_entity.pdbx_description
1 polymer ?
#
loop_
_entity_poly.entity_id
_entity_poly.type
_entity_poly.pdbx_seq_one_letter_code
_entity_poly.pdbx_strand_id
1 'polypeptide(L)'
;MLCIEFADELTLKQFRLTPDLIVVDETISPSDDLADLVSILELDTDLNGFAQADNVHRLSVFSNRKGILVAGSSRSVQSVADQLIDASNASLAVIEPESSIAAECKDRTEIKSGLCVRCLTCYRICPHRAVLLNTGPVVDSMACEGCGICTVHCPRGAIKFKEQDPFVIPKAELKSGEINQDEKFLPFIFAFCCSRSAAEAGELASYLGQYLPENLKIIQVPCAGSVSYEYLFTAFESGADGVLLLTCHEGNCHSERGNIYVKDEFKKARDILIQIGFEKERVGLKSLASNMGMEFAEIVTGFERKIFELGPSRLST
;
A
#
# COMPACT_ATOMS: atom_id res chain seq x y z
N MET A 1 -14.09 -24.21 -48.51
CA MET A 1 -14.84 -22.94 -48.38
C MET A 1 -15.09 -22.72 -46.91
N LEU A 2 -14.56 -21.64 -46.33
CA LEU A 2 -14.75 -21.32 -44.92
C LEU A 2 -16.20 -20.89 -44.69
N CYS A 3 -16.77 -21.33 -43.58
CA CYS A 3 -18.16 -21.09 -43.22
C CYS A 3 -18.17 -20.54 -41.79
N ILE A 4 -18.81 -19.37 -41.60
CA ILE A 4 -18.97 -18.76 -40.28
C ILE A 4 -20.38 -19.08 -39.79
N GLU A 5 -20.46 -19.63 -38.58
CA GLU A 5 -21.70 -19.91 -37.88
C GLU A 5 -21.73 -19.05 -36.61
N PHE A 6 -22.81 -18.29 -36.43
CA PHE A 6 -22.98 -17.43 -35.27
C PHE A 6 -24.46 -17.27 -34.91
N ALA A 7 -24.71 -16.99 -33.63
CA ALA A 7 -26.02 -16.58 -33.15
C ALA A 7 -26.14 -15.06 -33.31
N ASP A 8 -27.16 -14.60 -34.02
CA ASP A 8 -27.48 -13.19 -34.06
C ASP A 8 -28.23 -12.80 -32.79
N GLU A 9 -27.65 -11.90 -31.99
CA GLU A 9 -28.19 -11.52 -30.68
C GLU A 9 -29.54 -10.80 -30.77
N LEU A 10 -29.80 -10.09 -31.88
CA LEU A 10 -31.05 -9.35 -32.08
C LEU A 10 -32.22 -10.25 -32.45
N THR A 11 -31.99 -11.23 -33.33
CA THR A 11 -33.04 -12.14 -33.79
C THR A 11 -33.09 -13.46 -33.03
N LEU A 12 -32.10 -13.75 -32.19
CA LEU A 12 -31.92 -14.99 -31.42
C LEU A 12 -31.92 -16.24 -32.30
N LYS A 13 -31.46 -16.11 -33.55
CA LYS A 13 -31.41 -17.19 -34.55
C LYS A 13 -29.98 -17.52 -34.91
N GLN A 14 -29.78 -18.76 -35.34
CA GLN A 14 -28.52 -19.24 -35.88
C GLN A 14 -28.40 -18.85 -37.35
N PHE A 15 -27.31 -18.20 -37.70
CA PHE A 15 -26.96 -17.83 -39.07
C PHE A 15 -25.73 -18.58 -39.53
N ARG A 16 -25.69 -18.83 -40.84
CA ARG A 16 -24.59 -19.48 -41.54
C ARG A 16 -24.22 -18.65 -42.75
N LEU A 17 -22.97 -18.19 -42.83
CA LEU A 17 -22.46 -17.38 -43.93
C LEU A 17 -21.25 -18.05 -44.58
N THR A 18 -21.19 -18.00 -45.90
CA THR A 18 -20.04 -18.45 -46.71
C THR A 18 -19.50 -17.26 -47.50
N PRO A 19 -18.75 -16.35 -46.85
CA PRO A 19 -18.24 -15.15 -47.51
C PRO A 19 -17.05 -15.48 -48.43
N ASP A 20 -16.83 -14.64 -49.43
CA ASP A 20 -15.66 -14.72 -50.31
C ASP A 20 -14.36 -14.27 -49.62
N LEU A 21 -14.47 -13.41 -48.60
CA LEU A 21 -13.38 -12.90 -47.78
C LEU A 21 -13.80 -12.85 -46.32
N ILE A 22 -12.94 -13.31 -45.42
CA ILE A 22 -13.10 -13.17 -43.97
C ILE A 22 -11.98 -12.24 -43.49
N VAL A 23 -12.35 -11.17 -42.82
CA VAL A 23 -11.43 -10.31 -42.08
C VAL A 23 -11.63 -10.62 -40.61
N VAL A 24 -10.58 -11.09 -39.95
CA VAL A 24 -10.60 -11.37 -38.51
C VAL A 24 -10.05 -10.15 -37.81
N ASP A 25 -10.79 -9.66 -36.81
CA ASP A 25 -10.30 -8.60 -35.94
C ASP A 25 -9.25 -9.19 -34.99
N GLU A 26 -8.03 -8.66 -35.02
CA GLU A 26 -6.91 -9.14 -34.22
C GLU A 26 -6.78 -8.30 -32.95
N THR A 27 -6.60 -8.97 -31.82
CA THR A 27 -6.25 -8.27 -30.57
C THR A 27 -4.74 -8.07 -30.52
N ILE A 28 -4.32 -6.82 -30.36
CA ILE A 28 -2.89 -6.50 -30.20
C ILE A 28 -2.46 -6.94 -28.80
N SER A 29 -1.43 -7.77 -28.73
CA SER A 29 -0.79 -8.24 -27.50
C SER A 29 0.67 -7.78 -27.42
N PRO A 30 1.27 -7.72 -26.22
CA PRO A 30 2.71 -7.50 -26.09
C PRO A 30 3.52 -8.58 -26.81
N SER A 31 4.73 -8.23 -27.26
CA SER A 31 5.65 -9.18 -27.90
C SER A 31 6.38 -10.05 -26.87
N ASP A 32 6.85 -11.22 -27.29
CA ASP A 32 7.70 -12.09 -26.46
C ASP A 32 8.98 -11.36 -25.98
N ASP A 33 9.56 -10.51 -26.83
CA ASP A 33 10.71 -9.66 -26.47
C ASP A 33 10.40 -8.71 -25.29
N LEU A 34 9.16 -8.19 -25.21
CA LEU A 34 8.75 -7.34 -24.09
C LEU A 34 8.68 -8.16 -22.79
N ALA A 35 8.17 -9.40 -22.86
CA ALA A 35 8.11 -10.29 -21.70
C ALA A 35 9.52 -10.59 -21.15
N ASP A 36 10.49 -10.81 -22.04
CA ASP A 36 11.90 -10.99 -21.65
C ASP A 36 12.45 -9.73 -20.96
N LEU A 37 12.21 -8.55 -21.53
CA LEU A 37 12.63 -7.28 -20.93
C LEU A 37 12.00 -7.02 -19.57
N VAL A 38 10.70 -7.27 -19.42
CA VAL A 38 9.98 -7.19 -18.15
C VAL A 38 10.62 -8.11 -17.10
N SER A 39 10.97 -9.34 -17.49
CA SER A 39 11.63 -10.29 -16.60
C SER A 39 13.03 -9.83 -16.19
N ILE A 40 13.83 -9.32 -17.13
CA ILE A 40 15.20 -8.83 -16.86
C ILE A 40 15.17 -7.61 -15.95
N LEU A 41 14.23 -6.69 -16.20
CA LEU A 41 14.09 -5.45 -15.45
C LEU A 41 13.28 -5.64 -14.16
N GLU A 42 12.68 -6.80 -13.92
CA GLU A 42 11.79 -7.10 -12.80
C GLU A 42 10.61 -6.10 -12.68
N LEU A 43 9.98 -5.79 -13.81
CA LEU A 43 8.81 -4.92 -13.86
C LEU A 43 7.51 -5.67 -13.55
N ASP A 44 6.58 -5.00 -12.88
CA ASP A 44 5.20 -5.50 -12.75
C ASP A 44 4.40 -5.16 -14.04
N THR A 45 3.53 -6.07 -14.48
CA THR A 45 2.73 -5.91 -15.71
C THR A 45 1.25 -5.65 -15.43
N ASP A 46 0.55 -5.10 -16.42
CA ASP A 46 -0.93 -5.09 -16.41
C ASP A 46 -1.51 -6.51 -16.64
N LEU A 47 -2.84 -6.61 -16.67
CA LEU A 47 -3.54 -7.86 -16.91
C LEU A 47 -3.34 -8.43 -18.33
N ASN A 48 -2.87 -7.62 -19.28
CA ASN A 48 -2.61 -8.01 -20.67
C ASN A 48 -1.13 -8.31 -20.93
N GLY A 49 -0.24 -8.11 -19.94
CA GLY A 49 1.19 -8.36 -20.04
C GLY A 49 2.03 -7.17 -20.52
N PHE A 50 1.48 -5.96 -20.61
CA PHE A 50 2.25 -4.75 -20.89
C PHE A 50 3.10 -4.35 -19.68
N ALA A 51 4.20 -3.65 -19.92
CA ALA A 51 5.28 -3.43 -18.94
C ALA A 51 4.97 -2.39 -17.84
N GLN A 52 3.70 -2.00 -17.66
CA GLN A 52 3.26 -1.11 -16.61
C GLN A 52 2.00 -1.67 -15.96
N ALA A 53 2.10 -2.04 -14.68
CA ALA A 53 0.93 -2.41 -13.89
C ALA A 53 -0.03 -1.24 -13.65
N ASP A 54 -1.31 -1.56 -13.49
CA ASP A 54 -2.35 -0.60 -13.12
C ASP A 54 -2.14 -0.09 -11.69
N ASN A 55 -1.52 1.08 -11.57
CA ASN A 55 -1.37 1.81 -10.32
C ASN A 55 -1.39 3.32 -10.60
N VAL A 56 -2.29 4.04 -9.94
CA VAL A 56 -2.48 5.50 -10.14
C VAL A 56 -1.22 6.33 -9.88
N HIS A 57 -0.29 5.81 -9.08
CA HIS A 57 0.98 6.47 -8.77
C HIS A 57 2.06 6.22 -9.82
N ARG A 58 1.80 5.33 -10.79
CA ARG A 58 2.74 4.98 -11.85
C ARG A 58 2.37 5.58 -13.20
N LEU A 59 1.18 6.16 -13.30
CA LEU A 59 0.78 6.95 -14.46
C LEU A 59 1.61 8.25 -14.54
N SER A 60 2.02 8.70 -15.72
CA SER A 60 1.76 8.10 -17.04
C SER A 60 2.80 7.06 -17.47
N VAL A 61 4.08 7.25 -17.14
CA VAL A 61 5.21 6.48 -17.72
C VAL A 61 6.11 5.81 -16.69
N PHE A 62 5.76 5.84 -15.41
CA PHE A 62 6.57 5.25 -14.36
C PHE A 62 6.30 3.76 -14.21
N SER A 63 7.25 3.03 -13.62
CA SER A 63 7.11 1.62 -13.25
C SER A 63 7.24 1.42 -11.74
N ASN A 64 7.08 0.18 -11.28
CA ASN A 64 7.37 -0.23 -9.90
C ASN A 64 8.84 0.00 -9.49
N ARG A 65 9.75 0.27 -10.44
CA ARG A 65 11.16 0.55 -10.20
C ARG A 65 11.49 2.01 -10.48
N LYS A 66 11.82 2.76 -9.43
CA LYS A 66 12.24 4.16 -9.55
C LYS A 66 13.42 4.27 -10.51
N GLY A 67 13.31 5.16 -11.50
CA GLY A 67 14.31 5.36 -12.55
C GLY A 67 14.13 4.49 -13.80
N ILE A 68 13.19 3.53 -13.81
CA ILE A 68 12.83 2.79 -15.02
C ILE A 68 11.45 3.28 -15.49
N LEU A 69 11.42 3.78 -16.72
CA LEU A 69 10.23 4.36 -17.35
C LEU A 69 9.75 3.46 -18.50
N VAL A 70 8.45 3.51 -18.76
CA VAL A 70 7.76 2.71 -19.78
C VAL A 70 6.98 3.68 -20.67
N ALA A 71 7.25 3.63 -21.97
CA ALA A 71 6.69 4.56 -22.94
C ALA A 71 6.37 3.86 -24.26
N GLY A 72 5.37 4.39 -24.97
CA GLY A 72 4.98 3.85 -26.26
C GLY A 72 4.28 2.48 -26.14
N SER A 73 4.31 1.68 -27.20
CA SER A 73 3.55 0.41 -27.27
C SER A 73 3.92 -0.63 -26.21
N SER A 74 4.99 -0.41 -25.43
CA SER A 74 5.32 -1.23 -24.26
C SER A 74 4.36 -1.05 -23.08
N ARG A 75 3.64 0.08 -23.02
CA ARG A 75 2.71 0.42 -21.93
C ARG A 75 1.30 -0.11 -22.17
N SER A 76 0.81 0.00 -23.40
CA SER A 76 -0.54 -0.42 -23.80
C SER A 76 -0.70 -0.30 -25.32
N VAL A 77 -1.84 -0.77 -25.83
CA VAL A 77 -2.29 -0.47 -27.20
C VAL A 77 -2.71 0.99 -27.28
N GLN A 78 -1.96 1.80 -28.02
CA GLN A 78 -2.18 3.25 -28.05
C GLN A 78 -1.85 3.91 -29.40
N SER A 79 -2.46 5.08 -29.64
CA SER A 79 -2.28 5.83 -30.88
C SER A 79 -0.89 6.47 -30.98
N VAL A 80 -0.46 6.85 -32.18
CA VAL A 80 0.83 7.54 -32.37
C VAL A 80 0.91 8.84 -31.56
N ALA A 81 -0.22 9.55 -31.38
CA ALA A 81 -0.27 10.76 -30.57
C ALA A 81 0.02 10.47 -29.10
N ASP A 82 -0.56 9.40 -28.54
CA ASP A 82 -0.34 8.99 -27.15
C ASP A 82 1.12 8.54 -26.93
N GLN A 83 1.72 7.86 -27.91
CA GLN A 83 3.13 7.46 -27.85
C GLN A 83 4.08 8.68 -27.78
N LEU A 84 3.75 9.77 -28.50
CA LEU A 84 4.52 11.02 -28.42
C LEU A 84 4.34 11.73 -27.07
N ILE A 85 3.14 11.66 -26.49
CA ILE A 85 2.88 12.17 -25.14
C ILE A 85 3.70 11.38 -24.11
N ASP A 86 3.75 10.06 -24.22
CA ASP A 86 4.58 9.22 -23.36
C ASP A 86 6.06 9.55 -23.48
N ALA A 87 6.58 9.68 -24.71
CA ALA A 87 7.97 10.08 -24.92
C ALA A 87 8.29 11.45 -24.28
N SER A 88 7.35 12.39 -24.35
CA SER A 88 7.48 13.71 -23.73
C SER A 88 7.48 13.61 -22.19
N ASN A 89 6.55 12.84 -21.62
CA ASN A 89 6.48 12.61 -20.17
C ASN A 89 7.73 11.90 -19.66
N ALA A 90 8.25 10.91 -20.39
CA ALA A 90 9.48 10.22 -20.04
C ALA A 90 10.69 11.17 -20.06
N SER A 91 10.75 12.06 -21.06
CA SER A 91 11.80 13.08 -21.14
C SER A 91 11.74 14.05 -19.96
N LEU A 92 10.54 14.52 -19.59
CA LEU A 92 10.35 15.40 -18.44
C LEU A 92 10.76 14.72 -17.12
N ALA A 93 10.37 13.46 -16.93
CA ALA A 93 10.71 12.68 -15.73
C ALA A 93 12.22 12.49 -15.55
N VAL A 94 13.01 12.51 -16.63
CA VAL A 94 14.48 12.42 -16.58
C VAL A 94 15.13 13.79 -16.36
N ILE A 95 14.55 14.86 -16.89
CA ILE A 95 15.12 16.22 -16.83
C ILE A 95 14.83 16.91 -15.48
N GLU A 96 13.80 16.48 -14.73
CA GLU A 96 13.52 17.04 -13.41
C GLU A 96 14.77 17.03 -12.51
N PRO A 97 15.13 18.17 -11.89
CA PRO A 97 16.47 18.38 -11.35
C PRO A 97 16.78 17.44 -10.18
N GLU A 98 17.98 16.85 -10.20
CA GLU A 98 18.56 15.98 -9.15
C GLU A 98 18.43 16.52 -7.71
N SER A 99 18.22 17.82 -7.54
CA SER A 99 18.00 18.47 -6.24
C SER A 99 16.77 17.96 -5.47
N SER A 100 15.72 17.48 -6.14
CA SER A 100 14.57 16.83 -5.48
C SER A 100 14.90 15.39 -5.04
N ILE A 101 15.69 14.67 -5.84
CA ILE A 101 16.06 13.27 -5.61
C ILE A 101 16.99 13.12 -4.38
N ALA A 102 17.93 14.04 -4.19
CA ALA A 102 18.84 14.03 -3.04
C ALA A 102 18.15 14.39 -1.71
N ALA A 103 17.14 15.27 -1.74
CA ALA A 103 16.38 15.67 -0.55
C ALA A 103 15.44 14.56 -0.04
N GLU A 104 14.93 13.70 -0.93
CA GLU A 104 14.03 12.57 -0.62
C GLU A 104 14.73 11.33 -0.02
N CYS A 105 16.07 11.28 0.03
CA CYS A 105 16.82 10.10 0.47
C CYS A 105 16.99 9.97 2.00
N LYS A 106 16.31 10.80 2.80
CA LYS A 106 16.47 10.83 4.26
C LYS A 106 15.77 9.66 4.97
N ASP A 107 14.58 9.26 4.52
CA ASP A 107 13.77 8.22 5.18
C ASP A 107 14.00 6.81 4.62
N ARG A 108 15.23 6.50 4.23
CA ARG A 108 15.58 5.19 3.65
C ARG A 108 16.01 4.20 4.71
N THR A 109 15.82 2.93 4.40
CA THR A 109 16.25 1.83 5.27
C THR A 109 17.70 1.45 4.99
N GLU A 110 18.36 0.89 5.99
CA GLU A 110 19.71 0.35 5.91
C GLU A 110 19.82 -1.00 6.62
N ILE A 111 20.73 -1.85 6.16
CA ILE A 111 20.98 -3.19 6.71
C ILE A 111 22.24 -3.14 7.56
N LYS A 112 22.10 -3.42 8.86
CA LYS A 112 23.23 -3.57 9.78
C LYS A 112 23.89 -4.94 9.59
N SER A 113 25.04 -4.95 8.90
CA SER A 113 25.76 -6.18 8.54
C SER A 113 26.08 -7.10 9.72
N GLY A 114 26.37 -6.57 10.90
CA GLY A 114 26.65 -7.37 12.11
C GLY A 114 25.45 -8.14 12.68
N LEU A 115 24.22 -7.76 12.32
CA LEU A 115 22.99 -8.43 12.75
C LEU A 115 22.39 -9.33 11.65
N CYS A 116 22.73 -9.04 10.39
CA CYS A 116 22.16 -9.69 9.23
C CYS A 116 22.69 -11.13 9.06
N VAL A 117 21.77 -12.10 9.12
CA VAL A 117 22.05 -13.51 8.85
C VAL A 117 21.90 -13.90 7.38
N ARG A 118 21.74 -12.91 6.48
CA ARG A 118 21.62 -13.11 5.03
C ARG A 118 20.52 -14.08 4.59
N CYS A 119 19.37 -14.06 5.28
CA CYS A 119 18.21 -14.90 4.92
C CYS A 119 17.45 -14.43 3.66
N LEU A 120 17.80 -13.27 3.10
CA LEU A 120 17.22 -12.70 1.87
C LEU A 120 15.70 -12.44 1.91
N THR A 121 15.08 -12.38 3.10
CA THR A 121 13.66 -11.97 3.21
C THR A 121 13.45 -10.54 2.68
N CYS A 122 14.37 -9.63 3.00
CA CYS A 122 14.32 -8.24 2.51
C CYS A 122 14.39 -8.12 0.99
N TYR A 123 15.16 -8.99 0.33
CA TYR A 123 15.24 -9.05 -1.14
C TYR A 123 13.91 -9.46 -1.75
N ARG A 124 13.27 -10.50 -1.21
CA ARG A 124 12.01 -11.05 -1.73
C ARG A 124 10.79 -10.17 -1.47
N ILE A 125 10.77 -9.46 -0.34
CA ILE A 125 9.60 -8.68 0.08
C ILE A 125 9.59 -7.26 -0.48
N CYS A 126 10.74 -6.72 -0.91
CA CYS A 126 10.85 -5.33 -1.35
C CYS A 126 10.10 -5.12 -2.68
N PRO A 127 8.98 -4.38 -2.70
CA PRO A 127 8.20 -4.19 -3.92
C PRO A 127 8.94 -3.33 -4.96
N HIS A 128 9.84 -2.47 -4.50
CA HIS A 128 10.59 -1.53 -5.34
C HIS A 128 11.92 -2.10 -5.88
N ARG A 129 12.22 -3.37 -5.58
CA ARG A 129 13.49 -4.04 -5.97
C ARG A 129 14.74 -3.26 -5.56
N ALA A 130 14.69 -2.60 -4.40
CA ALA A 130 15.75 -1.73 -3.89
C ALA A 130 16.87 -2.47 -3.14
N VAL A 131 16.74 -3.79 -2.93
CA VAL A 131 17.77 -4.59 -2.26
C VAL A 131 18.62 -5.28 -3.32
N LEU A 132 19.91 -4.98 -3.34
CA LEU A 132 20.88 -5.58 -4.26
C LEU A 132 21.67 -6.69 -3.56
N LEU A 133 22.10 -7.70 -4.34
CA LEU A 133 22.88 -8.83 -3.85
C LEU A 133 24.34 -8.71 -4.30
N ASN A 134 25.23 -8.42 -3.36
CA ASN A 134 26.68 -8.46 -3.55
C ASN A 134 27.29 -9.56 -2.66
N THR A 135 28.24 -9.22 -1.79
CA THR A 135 28.71 -10.10 -0.70
C THR A 135 27.63 -10.37 0.36
N GLY A 136 26.53 -9.62 0.31
CA GLY A 136 25.32 -9.74 1.11
C GLY A 136 24.24 -8.78 0.59
N PRO A 137 23.04 -8.77 1.18
CA PRO A 137 21.99 -7.83 0.81
C PRO A 137 22.38 -6.41 1.23
N VAL A 138 22.27 -5.46 0.31
CA VAL A 138 22.49 -4.02 0.53
C VAL A 138 21.31 -3.25 -0.02
N VAL A 139 20.82 -2.25 0.71
CA VAL A 139 19.75 -1.36 0.22
C VAL A 139 20.38 -0.28 -0.65
N ASP A 140 19.94 -0.20 -1.90
CA ASP A 140 20.17 0.95 -2.76
C ASP A 140 19.26 2.10 -2.30
N SER A 141 19.85 3.19 -1.82
CA SER A 141 19.10 4.34 -1.32
C SER A 141 18.37 5.12 -2.40
N MET A 142 18.82 5.05 -3.66
CA MET A 142 18.17 5.72 -4.78
C MET A 142 16.90 4.98 -5.21
N ALA A 143 16.92 3.64 -5.16
CA ALA A 143 15.78 2.80 -5.48
C ALA A 143 14.80 2.62 -4.30
N CYS A 144 15.28 2.72 -3.05
CA CYS A 144 14.43 2.56 -1.87
C CYS A 144 13.40 3.69 -1.82
N GLU A 145 12.11 3.37 -1.64
CA GLU A 145 11.06 4.39 -1.47
C GLU A 145 10.72 4.68 0.01
N GLY A 146 11.46 4.09 0.96
CA GLY A 146 11.27 4.37 2.40
C GLY A 146 9.98 3.77 2.99
N CYS A 147 9.38 2.77 2.34
CA CYS A 147 8.11 2.19 2.79
C CYS A 147 8.20 1.38 4.09
N GLY A 148 9.40 0.99 4.54
CA GLY A 148 9.60 0.25 5.79
C GLY A 148 9.18 -1.22 5.81
N ILE A 149 8.57 -1.78 4.77
CA ILE A 149 8.10 -3.19 4.77
C ILE A 149 9.21 -4.17 5.20
N CYS A 150 10.43 -3.98 4.71
CA CYS A 150 11.55 -4.85 5.03
C CYS A 150 12.00 -4.80 6.50
N THR A 151 11.68 -3.74 7.25
CA THR A 151 12.05 -3.62 8.68
C THR A 151 11.27 -4.62 9.52
N VAL A 152 9.95 -4.74 9.26
CA VAL A 152 9.04 -5.67 9.93
C VAL A 152 9.36 -7.12 9.58
N HIS A 153 9.63 -7.41 8.32
CA HIS A 153 9.87 -8.79 7.89
C HIS A 153 11.30 -9.28 8.15
N CYS A 154 12.18 -8.47 8.75
CA CYS A 154 13.53 -8.91 9.11
C CYS A 154 13.50 -9.70 10.42
N PRO A 155 13.73 -11.03 10.41
CA PRO A 155 13.64 -11.85 11.63
C PRO A 155 14.74 -11.54 12.67
N ARG A 156 15.77 -10.78 12.27
CA ARG A 156 16.88 -10.36 13.14
C ARG A 156 16.78 -8.90 13.56
N GLY A 157 15.76 -8.16 13.09
CA GLY A 157 15.67 -6.71 13.30
C GLY A 157 16.89 -5.96 12.76
N ALA A 158 17.60 -6.52 11.78
CA ALA A 158 18.84 -5.98 11.24
C ALA A 158 18.63 -4.78 10.32
N ILE A 159 17.38 -4.47 9.97
CA ILE A 159 17.02 -3.40 9.04
C ILE A 159 16.34 -2.28 9.81
N LYS A 160 16.83 -1.06 9.66
CA LYS A 160 16.35 0.14 10.35
C LYS A 160 16.28 1.33 9.40
N PHE A 161 15.47 2.33 9.73
CA PHE A 161 15.54 3.64 9.11
C PHE A 161 16.83 4.36 9.53
N LYS A 162 17.43 5.15 8.63
CA LYS A 162 18.72 5.81 8.87
C LYS A 162 18.68 6.89 9.95
N GLU A 163 17.64 7.73 9.98
CA GLU A 163 17.54 8.83 10.94
C GLU A 163 16.78 8.42 12.20
N GLN A 164 15.50 8.10 12.09
CA GLN A 164 14.68 7.72 13.24
C GLN A 164 13.63 6.67 12.86
N ASP A 165 13.25 5.86 13.85
CA ASP A 165 12.13 4.96 13.72
C ASP A 165 10.84 5.81 13.56
N PRO A 166 10.12 5.73 12.42
CA PRO A 166 8.90 6.51 12.21
C PRO A 166 7.78 6.07 13.16
N PHE A 167 7.93 4.93 13.83
CA PHE A 167 6.96 4.38 14.77
C PHE A 167 7.23 4.89 16.19
N VAL A 168 6.94 6.16 16.43
CA VAL A 168 6.88 6.70 17.79
C VAL A 168 5.44 6.62 18.29
N ILE A 169 5.13 5.60 19.09
CA ILE A 169 3.85 5.52 19.80
C ILE A 169 4.02 6.32 21.10
N PRO A 170 3.40 7.50 21.23
CA PRO A 170 3.42 8.23 22.49
C PRO A 170 2.65 7.42 23.53
N LYS A 171 3.10 7.44 24.80
CA LYS A 171 2.25 6.94 25.89
C LYS A 171 0.98 7.78 25.94
N ALA A 172 -0.17 7.14 26.07
CA ALA A 172 -1.41 7.87 26.29
C ALA A 172 -1.28 8.72 27.56
N GLU A 173 -1.62 10.00 27.46
CA GLU A 173 -1.64 10.93 28.60
C GLU A 173 -2.83 10.63 29.53
N LEU A 174 -3.90 10.06 28.95
CA LEU A 174 -5.11 9.59 29.61
C LEU A 174 -5.04 8.06 29.72
N LYS A 175 -5.25 7.49 30.91
CA LYS A 175 -5.27 6.03 31.05
C LYS A 175 -6.55 5.45 30.45
N SER A 176 -6.46 4.25 29.88
CA SER A 176 -7.63 3.46 29.48
C SER A 176 -8.66 3.41 30.60
N GLY A 177 -9.93 3.70 30.28
CA GLY A 177 -10.98 3.71 31.29
C GLY A 177 -11.05 4.97 32.13
N GLU A 178 -10.42 6.09 31.73
CA GLU A 178 -10.75 7.38 32.33
C GLU A 178 -12.21 7.71 32.10
N ILE A 179 -12.87 7.89 33.23
CA ILE A 179 -14.27 8.17 33.38
C ILE A 179 -14.38 9.70 33.32
N ASN A 180 -15.15 10.23 32.36
CA ASN A 180 -15.34 11.68 32.28
C ASN A 180 -16.06 12.24 33.55
N GLN A 181 -16.22 13.55 33.65
CA GLN A 181 -16.92 14.18 34.79
C GLN A 181 -18.36 13.65 35.00
N ASP A 182 -18.95 12.99 34.00
CA ASP A 182 -20.29 12.40 33.99
C ASP A 182 -20.32 10.87 34.13
N GLU A 183 -19.24 10.25 34.62
CA GLU A 183 -19.13 8.81 34.78
C GLU A 183 -19.12 7.94 33.49
N LYS A 184 -18.76 8.51 32.34
CA LYS A 184 -18.76 7.79 31.04
C LYS A 184 -17.36 7.40 30.57
N PHE A 185 -17.23 6.14 30.16
CA PHE A 185 -16.08 5.59 29.46
C PHE A 185 -15.92 6.25 28.08
N LEU A 186 -14.74 6.81 27.79
CA LEU A 186 -14.39 7.34 26.47
C LEU A 186 -13.23 6.54 25.88
N PRO A 187 -13.44 5.78 24.79
CA PRO A 187 -12.41 4.92 24.20
C PRO A 187 -11.17 5.69 23.74
N PHE A 188 -9.99 5.25 24.15
CA PHE A 188 -8.72 5.72 23.58
C PHE A 188 -8.34 4.89 22.35
N ILE A 189 -8.16 5.53 21.20
CA ILE A 189 -7.93 4.83 19.92
C ILE A 189 -6.63 5.30 19.30
N PHE A 190 -5.73 4.36 18.97
CA PHE A 190 -4.64 4.63 18.04
C PHE A 190 -5.06 4.25 16.62
N ALA A 191 -4.93 5.18 15.68
CA ALA A 191 -5.11 4.92 14.25
C ALA A 191 -3.77 5.03 13.52
N PHE A 192 -3.23 3.90 13.07
CA PHE A 192 -2.06 3.87 12.20
C PHE A 192 -2.49 4.17 10.76
N CYS A 193 -2.10 5.34 10.27
CA CYS A 193 -2.51 5.86 8.98
C CYS A 193 -1.34 5.87 7.99
N CYS A 194 -1.52 5.22 6.84
CA CYS A 194 -0.61 5.38 5.72
C CYS A 194 -0.46 6.87 5.36
N SER A 195 0.78 7.35 5.31
CA SER A 195 1.10 8.77 5.12
C SER A 195 0.60 9.33 3.79
N ARG A 196 0.48 8.47 2.76
CA ARG A 196 0.10 8.83 1.38
C ARG A 196 -1.37 8.53 1.05
N SER A 197 -2.18 8.18 2.05
CA SER A 197 -3.63 8.08 1.85
C SER A 197 -4.40 8.43 3.12
N ALA A 198 -4.46 7.54 4.10
CA ALA A 198 -5.33 7.68 5.25
C ALA A 198 -4.99 8.89 6.13
N ALA A 199 -3.71 9.28 6.20
CA ALA A 199 -3.32 10.48 6.95
C ALA A 199 -3.88 11.75 6.29
N GLU A 200 -3.71 11.88 4.97
CA GLU A 200 -4.27 12.99 4.17
C GLU A 200 -5.81 13.02 4.25
N ALA A 201 -6.46 11.85 4.25
CA ALA A 201 -7.90 11.76 4.44
C ALA A 201 -8.33 12.26 5.83
N GLY A 202 -7.56 11.96 6.88
CA GLY A 202 -7.81 12.48 8.23
C GLY A 202 -7.60 13.99 8.34
N GLU A 203 -6.59 14.53 7.66
CA GLU A 203 -6.38 15.98 7.55
C GLU A 203 -7.55 16.66 6.83
N LEU A 204 -8.02 16.08 5.72
CA LEU A 204 -9.19 16.56 5.00
C LEU A 204 -10.46 16.50 5.85
N ALA A 205 -10.67 15.42 6.62
CA ALA A 205 -11.79 15.28 7.55
C ALA A 205 -11.81 16.44 8.57
N SER A 206 -10.65 16.74 9.13
CA SER A 206 -10.46 17.85 10.08
C SER A 206 -10.72 19.20 9.41
N TYR A 207 -10.20 19.41 8.20
CA TYR A 207 -10.40 20.64 7.42
C TYR A 207 -11.89 20.89 7.08
N LEU A 208 -12.63 19.82 6.77
CA LEU A 208 -14.06 19.87 6.51
C LEU A 208 -14.92 20.03 7.78
N GLY A 209 -14.30 20.11 8.96
CA GLY A 209 -14.99 20.23 10.24
C GLY A 209 -15.82 19.00 10.60
N GLN A 210 -15.44 17.81 10.11
CA GLN A 210 -16.09 16.56 10.49
C GLN A 210 -15.82 16.25 11.96
N TYR A 211 -16.78 15.59 12.62
CA TYR A 211 -16.56 15.07 13.96
C TYR A 211 -15.52 13.96 13.92
N LEU A 212 -14.53 14.04 14.80
CA LEU A 212 -13.56 12.98 15.07
C LEU A 212 -13.60 12.67 16.57
N PRO A 213 -13.43 11.39 16.97
CA PRO A 213 -13.39 11.00 18.38
C PRO A 213 -12.37 11.82 19.19
N GLU A 214 -12.75 12.27 20.39
CA GLU A 214 -11.92 13.13 21.23
C GLU A 214 -10.57 12.48 21.59
N ASN A 215 -10.59 11.17 21.86
CA ASN A 215 -9.42 10.39 22.25
C ASN A 215 -8.83 9.58 21.08
N LEU A 216 -8.98 10.07 19.84
CA LEU A 216 -8.30 9.53 18.66
C LEU A 216 -6.87 10.06 18.54
N LYS A 217 -5.90 9.16 18.51
CA LYS A 217 -4.50 9.48 18.18
C LYS A 217 -4.12 8.89 16.83
N ILE A 218 -3.94 9.76 15.84
CA ILE A 218 -3.43 9.38 14.52
C ILE A 218 -1.91 9.23 14.60
N ILE A 219 -1.41 8.06 14.20
CA ILE A 219 0.00 7.74 14.04
C ILE A 219 0.27 7.59 12.55
N GLN A 220 0.95 8.57 11.97
CA GLN A 220 1.32 8.53 10.56
C GLN A 220 2.49 7.56 10.36
N VAL A 221 2.36 6.67 9.38
CA VAL A 221 3.39 5.68 9.03
C VAL A 221 3.71 5.78 7.54
N PRO A 222 4.96 5.56 7.09
CA PRO A 222 5.31 5.68 5.68
C PRO A 222 4.47 4.79 4.77
N CYS A 223 4.10 3.61 5.28
CA CYS A 223 3.21 2.67 4.64
C CYS A 223 2.55 1.79 5.70
N ALA A 224 1.28 1.44 5.52
CA ALA A 224 0.64 0.47 6.42
C ALA A 224 1.37 -0.89 6.45
N GLY A 225 2.01 -1.29 5.34
CA GLY A 225 2.81 -2.51 5.25
C GLY A 225 4.07 -2.54 6.12
N SER A 226 4.38 -1.43 6.79
CA SER A 226 5.46 -1.35 7.79
C SER A 226 4.96 -1.40 9.24
N VAL A 227 3.66 -1.66 9.46
CA VAL A 227 3.09 -1.90 10.79
C VAL A 227 2.99 -3.41 11.03
N SER A 228 3.73 -3.90 12.02
CA SER A 228 3.69 -5.29 12.49
C SER A 228 2.65 -5.50 13.59
N TYR A 229 2.30 -6.76 13.88
CA TYR A 229 1.41 -7.04 15.01
C TYR A 229 2.00 -6.57 16.36
N GLU A 230 3.32 -6.58 16.54
CA GLU A 230 3.96 -6.08 17.76
C GLU A 230 3.65 -4.61 18.01
N TYR A 231 3.66 -3.75 16.98
CA TYR A 231 3.28 -2.34 17.14
C TYR A 231 1.81 -2.18 17.57
N LEU A 232 0.92 -3.07 17.14
CA LEU A 232 -0.48 -3.06 17.59
C LEU A 232 -0.58 -3.42 19.08
N PHE A 233 0.22 -4.38 19.54
CA PHE A 233 0.29 -4.71 20.97
C PHE A 233 0.93 -3.59 21.79
N THR A 234 1.99 -2.96 21.30
CA THR A 234 2.60 -1.79 21.95
C THR A 234 1.59 -0.63 22.08
N ALA A 235 0.66 -0.49 21.14
CA ALA A 235 -0.43 0.50 21.27
C ALA A 235 -1.37 0.16 22.45
N PHE A 236 -1.76 -1.10 22.65
CA PHE A 236 -2.51 -1.54 23.82
C PHE A 236 -1.74 -1.33 25.14
N GLU A 237 -0.46 -1.70 25.17
CA GLU A 237 0.44 -1.44 26.31
C GLU A 237 0.58 0.06 26.62
N SER A 238 0.36 0.91 25.60
CA SER A 238 0.42 2.36 25.71
C SER A 238 -0.93 3.00 26.11
N GLY A 239 -1.96 2.20 26.40
CA GLY A 239 -3.24 2.68 26.92
C GLY A 239 -4.44 2.57 25.97
N ALA A 240 -4.29 1.94 24.79
CA ALA A 240 -5.38 1.86 23.83
C ALA A 240 -6.53 0.96 24.27
N ASP A 241 -7.75 1.38 23.98
CA ASP A 241 -8.96 0.55 24.01
C ASP A 241 -9.24 -0.12 22.66
N GLY A 242 -8.78 0.52 21.58
CA GLY A 242 -8.85 0.01 20.22
C GLY A 242 -7.70 0.52 19.34
N VAL A 243 -7.33 -0.29 18.35
CA VAL A 243 -6.28 0.00 17.39
C VAL A 243 -6.84 -0.15 15.98
N LEU A 244 -6.66 0.88 15.15
CA LEU A 244 -7.18 0.93 13.79
C LEU A 244 -6.03 1.05 12.79
N LEU A 245 -6.02 0.19 11.78
CA LEU A 245 -5.10 0.26 10.65
C LEU A 245 -5.83 0.84 9.45
N LEU A 246 -5.36 1.97 8.93
CA LEU A 246 -5.93 2.64 7.77
C LEU A 246 -4.93 2.68 6.61
N THR A 247 -5.33 2.07 5.51
CA THR A 247 -4.46 1.70 4.38
C THR A 247 -4.92 2.33 3.06
N CYS A 248 -4.13 2.21 2.00
CA CYS A 248 -4.59 2.50 0.64
C CYS A 248 -5.54 1.40 0.14
N HIS A 249 -6.44 1.74 -0.80
CA HIS A 249 -7.20 0.72 -1.54
C HIS A 249 -6.27 -0.24 -2.29
N GLU A 250 -6.75 -1.45 -2.52
CA GLU A 250 -6.07 -2.43 -3.41
C GLU A 250 -5.91 -1.83 -4.81
N GLY A 251 -4.74 -2.03 -5.43
CA GLY A 251 -4.35 -1.36 -6.68
C GLY A 251 -3.83 0.06 -6.54
N ASN A 252 -4.08 0.73 -5.40
CA ASN A 252 -3.69 2.14 -5.17
C ASN A 252 -2.57 2.28 -4.12
N CYS A 253 -1.85 1.20 -3.80
CA CYS A 253 -0.77 1.30 -2.83
C CYS A 253 0.46 1.93 -3.48
N HIS A 254 0.94 3.03 -2.91
CA HIS A 254 2.18 3.65 -3.38
C HIS A 254 3.40 2.71 -3.21
N SER A 255 3.38 1.86 -2.19
CA SER A 255 4.41 0.84 -1.98
C SER A 255 4.11 -0.47 -2.73
N GLU A 256 3.27 -0.43 -3.77
CA GLU A 256 2.72 -1.55 -4.55
C GLU A 256 1.90 -2.59 -3.77
N ARG A 257 2.47 -3.17 -2.72
CA ARG A 257 1.93 -4.33 -2.01
C ARG A 257 1.82 -4.13 -0.49
N GLY A 258 2.07 -2.93 0.02
CA GLY A 258 2.08 -2.68 1.46
C GLY A 258 0.74 -2.90 2.14
N ASN A 259 -0.36 -2.52 1.49
CA ASN A 259 -1.72 -2.80 1.95
C ASN A 259 -2.09 -4.30 1.90
N ILE A 260 -1.40 -5.09 1.08
CA ILE A 260 -1.55 -6.55 1.05
C ILE A 260 -0.79 -7.16 2.23
N TYR A 261 0.48 -6.79 2.43
CA TYR A 261 1.31 -7.35 3.50
C TYR A 261 0.75 -7.09 4.90
N VAL A 262 0.19 -5.91 5.16
CA VAL A 262 -0.41 -5.60 6.47
C VAL A 262 -1.63 -6.47 6.79
N LYS A 263 -2.31 -7.07 5.80
CA LYS A 263 -3.43 -8.00 6.06
C LYS A 263 -2.98 -9.23 6.84
N ASP A 264 -1.79 -9.73 6.55
CA ASP A 264 -1.23 -10.89 7.26
C ASP A 264 -0.88 -10.52 8.71
N GLU A 265 -0.29 -9.35 8.93
CA GLU A 265 0.01 -8.83 10.27
C GLU A 265 -1.27 -8.57 11.08
N PHE A 266 -2.28 -7.97 10.45
CA PHE A 266 -3.61 -7.78 11.03
C PHE A 266 -4.27 -9.11 11.42
N LYS A 267 -4.18 -10.13 10.55
CA LYS A 267 -4.73 -11.46 10.84
C LYS A 267 -4.00 -12.10 12.02
N LYS A 268 -2.67 -12.08 12.04
CA LYS A 268 -1.86 -12.58 13.16
C LYS A 268 -2.26 -11.92 14.48
N ALA A 269 -2.41 -10.59 14.50
CA ALA A 269 -2.82 -9.87 15.70
C ALA A 269 -4.18 -10.34 16.21
N ARG A 270 -5.18 -10.44 15.32
CA ARG A 270 -6.51 -10.93 15.71
C ARG A 270 -6.51 -12.38 16.17
N ASP A 271 -5.74 -13.25 15.53
CA ASP A 271 -5.61 -14.65 15.93
C ASP A 271 -5.00 -14.78 17.33
N ILE A 272 -3.96 -13.98 17.64
CA ILE A 272 -3.37 -13.91 18.97
C ILE A 272 -4.39 -13.39 20.00
N LEU A 273 -5.16 -12.34 19.68
CA LEU A 273 -6.19 -11.82 20.58
C LEU A 273 -7.24 -12.88 20.95
N ILE A 274 -7.69 -13.68 19.98
CA ILE A 274 -8.63 -14.78 20.23
C ILE A 274 -7.99 -15.81 21.17
N GLN A 275 -6.73 -16.19 20.95
CA GLN A 275 -6.03 -17.20 21.74
C GLN A 275 -5.87 -16.80 23.22
N ILE A 276 -5.70 -15.52 23.50
CA ILE A 276 -5.60 -15.00 24.88
C ILE A 276 -6.96 -14.65 25.49
N GLY A 277 -8.08 -14.90 24.79
CA GLY A 277 -9.43 -14.61 25.27
C GLY A 277 -9.81 -13.13 25.25
N PHE A 278 -9.21 -12.35 24.35
CA PHE A 278 -9.45 -10.92 24.16
C PHE A 278 -10.30 -10.64 22.91
N GLU A 279 -10.96 -9.49 22.88
CA GLU A 279 -11.90 -9.16 21.80
C GLU A 279 -11.14 -8.74 20.54
N LYS A 280 -11.10 -9.63 19.54
CA LYS A 280 -10.46 -9.38 18.23
C LYS A 280 -11.04 -8.17 17.49
N GLU A 281 -12.21 -7.73 17.90
CA GLU A 281 -12.93 -6.55 17.40
C GLU A 281 -12.25 -5.24 17.76
N ARG A 282 -11.34 -5.24 18.75
CA ARG A 282 -10.51 -4.09 19.18
C ARG A 282 -9.40 -3.76 18.20
N VAL A 283 -9.15 -4.60 17.19
CA VAL A 283 -8.25 -4.28 16.08
C VAL A 283 -9.07 -4.20 14.80
N GLY A 284 -9.03 -3.04 14.14
CA GLY A 284 -9.70 -2.78 12.88
C GLY A 284 -8.73 -2.62 11.71
N LEU A 285 -9.18 -2.96 10.50
CA LEU A 285 -8.47 -2.70 9.25
C LEU A 285 -9.47 -2.13 8.23
N LYS A 286 -9.16 -0.97 7.67
CA LYS A 286 -9.92 -0.34 6.58
C LYS A 286 -8.98 0.29 5.55
N SER A 287 -9.54 0.62 4.38
CA SER A 287 -8.82 1.26 3.28
C SER A 287 -9.49 2.57 2.88
N LEU A 288 -8.70 3.59 2.57
CA LEU A 288 -9.12 4.93 2.16
C LEU A 288 -8.19 5.47 1.06
N ALA A 289 -8.75 6.25 0.14
CA ALA A 289 -8.00 7.19 -0.70
C ALA A 289 -7.78 8.52 0.04
N SER A 290 -6.83 9.34 -0.41
CA SER A 290 -6.47 10.60 0.25
C SER A 290 -7.61 11.64 0.26
N ASN A 291 -8.53 11.59 -0.69
CA ASN A 291 -9.67 12.50 -0.80
C ASN A 291 -10.93 12.06 -0.04
N MET A 292 -10.87 10.97 0.73
CA MET A 292 -12.02 10.36 1.42
C MET A 292 -12.17 10.86 2.87
N GLY A 293 -12.25 12.18 3.05
CA GLY A 293 -12.31 12.79 4.38
C GLY A 293 -13.59 12.49 5.15
N MET A 294 -14.74 12.42 4.48
CA MET A 294 -16.00 12.06 5.14
C MET A 294 -15.98 10.61 5.60
N GLU A 295 -15.51 9.71 4.75
CA GLU A 295 -15.43 8.27 5.04
C GLU A 295 -14.40 7.99 6.14
N PHE A 296 -13.30 8.76 6.20
CA PHE A 296 -12.38 8.69 7.33
C PHE A 296 -13.12 8.93 8.66
N ALA A 297 -13.88 10.03 8.75
CA ALA A 297 -14.65 10.37 9.94
C ALA A 297 -15.68 9.27 10.28
N GLU A 298 -16.44 8.79 9.29
CA GLU A 298 -17.40 7.69 9.47
C GLU A 298 -16.75 6.41 10.01
N ILE A 299 -15.57 6.06 9.49
CA ILE A 299 -14.82 4.87 9.93
C ILE A 299 -14.36 5.02 11.37
N VAL A 300 -13.75 6.15 11.75
CA VAL A 300 -13.20 6.31 13.11
C VAL A 300 -14.31 6.44 14.15
N THR A 301 -15.38 7.18 13.86
CA THR A 301 -16.56 7.28 14.75
C THR A 301 -17.32 5.96 14.83
N GLY A 302 -17.45 5.24 13.72
CA GLY A 302 -18.02 3.90 13.71
C GLY A 302 -17.21 2.92 14.56
N PHE A 303 -15.88 3.01 14.51
CA PHE A 303 -14.98 2.22 15.33
C PHE A 303 -15.07 2.60 16.81
N GLU A 304 -15.11 3.89 17.15
CA GLU A 304 -15.31 4.37 18.52
C GLU A 304 -16.56 3.78 19.16
N ARG A 305 -17.72 3.85 18.50
CA ARG A 305 -18.97 3.24 19.01
C ARG A 305 -18.79 1.76 19.34
N LYS A 306 -18.11 1.02 18.46
CA LYS A 306 -17.83 -0.39 18.65
C LYS A 306 -16.92 -0.63 19.86
N ILE A 307 -15.89 0.18 20.07
CA ILE A 307 -15.01 0.05 21.23
C ILE A 307 -15.74 0.45 22.52
N PHE A 308 -16.58 1.47 22.46
CA PHE A 308 -17.45 1.88 23.57
C PHE A 308 -18.32 0.73 24.06
N GLU A 309 -18.96 -0.02 23.15
CA GLU A 309 -19.77 -1.21 23.48
C GLU A 309 -18.96 -2.34 24.13
N LEU A 310 -17.68 -2.47 23.80
CA LEU A 310 -16.77 -3.47 24.39
C LEU A 310 -16.24 -3.05 25.76
N GLY A 311 -16.39 -1.78 26.13
CA GLY A 311 -15.83 -1.21 27.36
C GLY A 311 -14.30 -1.07 27.33
N PRO A 312 -13.70 -0.67 28.47
CA PRO A 312 -12.26 -0.44 28.57
C PRO A 312 -11.45 -1.71 28.29
N SER A 313 -10.31 -1.53 27.63
CA SER A 313 -9.34 -2.59 27.42
C SER A 313 -8.79 -3.10 28.75
N ARG A 314 -8.56 -4.41 28.81
CA ARG A 314 -7.93 -5.09 29.96
C ARG A 314 -6.42 -5.29 29.77
N LEU A 315 -5.88 -4.86 28.62
CA LEU A 315 -4.45 -4.96 28.29
C LEU A 315 -3.68 -3.66 28.53
N SER A 316 -4.41 -2.57 28.75
CA SER A 316 -3.87 -1.25 29.07
C SER A 316 -3.69 -1.14 30.58
N THR A 317 -2.45 -1.26 31.04
CA THR A 317 -2.06 -1.14 32.46
C THR A 317 -1.65 0.28 32.83
#